data_AF-A0A847YB04-F1
#
_entry.id   AF-A0A847YB04-F1
#
_cell.length_a   1.000
_cell.length_b   1.000
_cell.length_c   1.000
_cell.angle_alpha   90.00
_cell.angle_beta   90.00
_cell.angle_gamma   90.00
#
_symmetry.space_group_name_H-M   'P 1'
#
loop_
_entity.id
_entity.type
_entity.pdbx_description
1 polymer ?
#
loop_
_entity_poly.entity_id
_entity_poly.type
_entity_poly.pdbx_seq_one_letter_code
_entity_poly.pdbx_strand_id
1 'polypeptide(L)'
;MNTVVPYENDIYQRSRPTLALKKKDVIPLQQGVGIPARMKGVFDGLEQGSFAVIHAVGYSNPSGDHDRAMEIWQTAQPDNPHPETGWLGRAADHLVPSPKAGASPIPAASPSVFISEIATPLTVIGRASVCVKAADPASLTLDASFGFPAIGEGTSKFPSAACESLVSDAIAASLRTAERVAEASREDKPGNVSYPSTLFARRLEWLARLIRAELGTRIFCTEMGGSGPGSFDTHSLQANNHGELLGEFSDALAAFLADLARDRILERVIVYTYSEFGRTVRENGRRGTDHGSAAPIFLAGGGLRQSVVGEHPDLREMENGGVKHTVDFRQIYATILERRLGIPSQQVLSASFEPLPILV
;
A
#
# COMPACT_ATOMS: atom_id res chain seq x y z
N MET A 1 8.00 11.54 10.37
CA MET A 1 9.10 11.60 11.36
C MET A 1 8.67 11.35 12.82
N ASN A 2 7.38 11.09 13.10
CA ASN A 2 6.87 10.54 14.38
C ASN A 2 6.36 9.09 14.23
N THR A 3 6.77 8.45 13.12
CA THR A 3 6.42 7.08 12.72
C THR A 3 7.65 6.19 12.80
N VAL A 4 8.77 6.69 12.28
CA VAL A 4 10.12 6.20 12.57
C VAL A 4 10.90 7.41 13.06
N VAL A 5 11.48 7.26 14.24
CA VAL A 5 11.88 8.36 15.10
C VAL A 5 13.37 8.31 15.38
N PRO A 6 14.15 9.34 14.97
CA PRO A 6 15.56 9.46 15.35
C PRO A 6 15.65 9.97 16.80
N TYR A 7 15.28 9.13 17.76
CA TYR A 7 15.08 9.54 19.15
C TYR A 7 16.39 10.01 19.83
N GLU A 8 17.55 9.63 19.30
CA GLU A 8 18.88 10.07 19.74
C GLU A 8 19.33 11.39 19.08
N ASN A 9 18.57 11.92 18.13
CA ASN A 9 18.94 13.11 17.39
C ASN A 9 18.51 14.41 18.09
N ASP A 10 19.48 15.25 18.44
CA ASP A 10 19.26 16.53 19.12
C ASP A 10 18.42 17.54 18.31
N ILE A 11 18.55 17.58 16.99
CA ILE A 11 17.76 18.46 16.13
C ILE A 11 16.29 18.04 16.19
N TYR A 12 16.02 16.74 16.14
CA TYR A 12 14.67 16.21 16.32
C TYR A 12 14.07 16.64 17.67
N GLN A 13 14.80 16.41 18.77
CA GLN A 13 14.34 16.77 20.13
C GLN A 13 14.01 18.27 20.26
N ARG A 14 14.87 19.15 19.73
CA ARG A 14 14.65 20.61 19.77
C ARG A 14 13.54 21.08 18.83
N SER A 15 13.36 20.39 17.70
CA SER A 15 12.38 20.79 16.67
C SER A 15 10.96 20.33 17.01
N ARG A 16 10.79 19.50 18.04
CA ARG A 16 9.54 18.87 18.45
C ARG A 16 9.26 19.04 19.95
N PRO A 17 9.08 20.28 20.47
CA PRO A 17 8.94 20.51 21.90
C PRO A 17 7.83 19.72 22.59
N THR A 18 6.73 19.41 21.88
CA THR A 18 5.62 18.62 22.43
C THR A 18 5.47 17.24 21.78
N LEU A 19 6.07 17.04 20.60
CA LEU A 19 5.94 15.80 19.84
C LEU A 19 7.15 14.86 19.92
N ALA A 20 8.30 15.28 20.49
CA ALA A 20 9.50 14.44 20.50
C ALA A 20 9.29 13.19 21.35
N LEU A 21 9.53 12.00 20.77
CA LEU A 21 9.59 10.76 21.53
C LEU A 21 11.01 10.55 22.07
N LYS A 22 11.11 10.03 23.29
CA LYS A 22 12.38 9.69 23.94
C LYS A 22 12.63 8.19 23.85
N LYS A 23 13.84 7.76 24.25
CA LYS A 23 14.24 6.34 24.25
C LYS A 23 13.23 5.39 24.94
N LYS A 24 12.55 5.85 25.99
CA LYS A 24 11.53 5.05 26.71
C LYS A 24 10.19 4.94 25.98
N ASP A 25 9.95 5.80 24.99
CA ASP A 25 8.67 5.92 24.27
C ASP A 25 8.74 5.23 22.89
N VAL A 26 9.86 4.55 22.60
CA VAL A 26 10.13 3.88 21.32
C VAL A 26 10.64 2.46 21.54
N ILE A 27 10.41 1.62 20.55
CA ILE A 27 11.08 0.35 20.34
C ILE A 27 12.31 0.65 19.46
N PRO A 28 13.53 0.48 19.97
CA PRO A 28 14.75 0.77 19.21
C PRO A 28 14.89 -0.13 17.98
N LEU A 29 15.32 0.47 16.88
CA LEU A 29 15.81 -0.20 15.69
C LEU A 29 17.33 0.06 15.57
N GLN A 30 17.90 -0.16 14.39
CA GLN A 30 19.30 0.16 14.09
C GLN A 30 19.51 1.68 13.94
N GLN A 31 20.77 2.13 13.89
CA GLN A 31 21.14 3.52 13.53
C GLN A 31 20.53 4.64 14.42
N GLY A 32 20.23 4.35 15.70
CA GLY A 32 19.69 5.35 16.63
C GLY A 32 18.26 5.82 16.31
N VAL A 33 17.54 5.06 15.48
CA VAL A 33 16.12 5.26 15.19
C VAL A 33 15.26 4.22 15.90
N GLY A 34 13.97 4.49 16.07
CA GLY A 34 13.01 3.55 16.64
C GLY A 34 11.58 3.80 16.15
N ILE A 35 10.70 2.82 16.33
CA ILE A 35 9.25 3.00 16.12
C ILE A 35 8.58 3.34 17.46
N PRO A 36 7.48 4.11 17.49
CA PRO A 36 6.76 4.41 18.73
C PRO A 36 6.38 3.13 19.49
N ALA A 37 6.47 3.14 20.82
CA ALA A 37 6.14 1.98 21.67
C ALA A 37 4.66 1.54 21.54
N ARG A 38 3.79 2.42 21.04
CA ARG A 38 2.40 2.07 20.67
C ARG A 38 2.34 1.06 19.52
N MET A 39 3.38 0.96 18.71
CA MET A 39 3.52 -0.02 17.63
C MET A 39 4.11 -1.36 18.10
N LYS A 40 3.84 -1.77 19.34
CA LYS A 40 4.37 -3.02 19.89
C LYS A 40 3.86 -4.27 19.16
N GLY A 41 2.69 -4.21 18.51
CA GLY A 41 2.15 -5.35 17.76
C GLY A 41 3.11 -5.87 16.69
N VAL A 42 3.77 -4.98 15.94
CA VAL A 42 4.72 -5.39 14.89
C VAL A 42 6.12 -5.74 15.42
N PHE A 43 6.34 -5.69 16.73
CA PHE A 43 7.64 -6.00 17.34
C PHE A 43 8.06 -7.45 17.10
N ASP A 44 7.14 -8.41 17.29
CA ASP A 44 7.43 -9.82 17.03
C ASP A 44 7.82 -10.05 15.56
N GLY A 45 7.20 -9.29 14.65
CA GLY A 45 7.55 -9.33 13.23
C GLY A 45 8.95 -8.78 12.94
N LEU A 46 9.40 -7.76 13.66
CA LEU A 46 10.79 -7.28 13.58
C LEU A 46 11.79 -8.36 14.03
N GLU A 47 11.52 -9.04 15.15
CA GLU A 47 12.40 -10.11 15.66
C GLU A 47 12.43 -11.32 14.74
N GLN A 48 11.32 -11.62 14.06
CA GLN A 48 11.19 -12.72 13.11
C GLN A 48 11.66 -12.36 11.69
N GLY A 49 12.09 -11.11 11.45
CA GLY A 49 12.52 -10.66 10.13
C GLY A 49 11.38 -10.53 9.11
N SER A 50 10.13 -10.43 9.56
CA SER A 50 8.92 -10.27 8.74
C SER A 50 8.38 -8.84 8.74
N PHE A 51 9.12 -7.87 9.28
CA PHE A 51 8.82 -6.44 9.21
C PHE A 51 10.09 -5.63 8.93
N ALA A 52 9.97 -4.63 8.06
CA ALA A 52 11.06 -3.77 7.66
C ALA A 52 10.61 -2.32 7.46
N VAL A 53 11.56 -1.40 7.67
CA VAL A 53 11.41 0.03 7.46
C VAL A 53 12.33 0.47 6.33
N ILE A 54 11.80 1.24 5.39
CA ILE A 54 12.61 1.96 4.39
C ILE A 54 12.59 3.44 4.75
N HIS A 55 13.77 4.02 4.96
CA HIS A 55 13.92 5.43 5.31
C HIS A 55 13.82 6.36 4.10
N ALA A 56 13.37 7.59 4.37
CA ALA A 56 13.45 8.73 3.46
C ALA A 56 12.99 8.41 2.03
N VAL A 57 11.81 7.80 1.93
CA VAL A 57 11.18 7.49 0.65
C VAL A 57 10.42 8.71 0.16
N GLY A 58 10.66 9.09 -1.09
CA GLY A 58 9.98 10.20 -1.75
C GLY A 58 10.32 10.23 -3.23
N TYR A 59 10.27 11.42 -3.82
CA TYR A 59 10.59 11.68 -5.21
C TYR A 59 11.01 13.14 -5.37
N SER A 60 11.68 13.46 -6.47
CA SER A 60 12.08 14.83 -6.81
C SER A 60 10.88 15.74 -7.04
N ASN A 61 10.98 16.99 -6.57
CA ASN A 61 9.92 18.01 -6.68
C ASN A 61 8.55 17.53 -6.16
N PRO A 62 8.46 17.12 -4.87
CA PRO A 62 7.22 16.59 -4.34
C PRO A 62 6.11 17.64 -4.33
N SER A 63 4.91 17.22 -4.71
CA SER A 63 3.71 18.05 -4.61
C SER A 63 3.31 18.19 -3.14
N GLY A 64 2.80 19.36 -2.73
CA GLY A 64 2.11 19.56 -1.45
C GLY A 64 0.59 19.49 -1.55
N ASP A 65 0.07 19.24 -2.76
CA ASP A 65 -1.36 19.04 -3.02
C ASP A 65 -1.73 17.56 -2.88
N HIS A 66 -2.77 17.25 -2.10
CA HIS A 66 -3.16 15.87 -1.80
C HIS A 66 -3.51 15.09 -3.05
N ASP A 67 -4.35 15.65 -3.93
CA ASP A 67 -4.84 14.96 -5.11
C ASP A 67 -3.68 14.62 -6.04
N ARG A 68 -2.83 15.61 -6.34
CA ARG A 68 -1.67 15.39 -7.20
C ARG A 68 -0.65 14.44 -6.56
N ALA A 69 -0.31 14.62 -5.29
CA ALA A 69 0.68 13.75 -4.65
C ALA A 69 0.18 12.30 -4.60
N MET A 70 -1.11 12.10 -4.28
CA MET A 70 -1.71 10.78 -4.23
C MET A 70 -1.79 10.14 -5.61
N GLU A 71 -2.15 10.90 -6.65
CA GLU A 71 -2.07 10.47 -8.05
C GLU A 71 -0.65 10.03 -8.44
N ILE A 72 0.40 10.76 -8.05
CA ILE A 72 1.80 10.39 -8.33
C ILE A 72 2.16 9.05 -7.69
N TRP A 73 1.85 8.85 -6.41
CA TRP A 73 2.14 7.58 -5.72
C TRP A 73 1.33 6.42 -6.31
N GLN A 74 0.07 6.65 -6.68
CA GLN A 74 -0.81 5.63 -7.26
C GLN A 74 -0.42 5.26 -8.70
N THR A 75 0.16 6.19 -9.46
CA THR A 75 0.43 5.99 -10.89
C THR A 75 1.90 5.71 -11.17
N ALA A 76 2.81 6.12 -10.29
CA ALA A 76 4.25 6.17 -10.51
C ALA A 76 4.69 7.11 -11.66
N GLN A 77 3.86 8.10 -12.02
CA GLN A 77 4.08 8.97 -13.19
C GLN A 77 4.11 10.47 -12.80
N PRO A 78 5.18 10.95 -12.13
CA PRO A 78 5.29 12.34 -11.66
C PRO A 78 5.31 13.38 -12.79
N ASP A 79 5.70 12.99 -14.00
CA ASP A 79 5.79 13.89 -15.16
C ASP A 79 4.56 13.79 -16.07
N ASN A 80 3.62 12.89 -15.79
CA ASN A 80 2.37 12.77 -16.54
C ASN A 80 1.28 13.65 -15.89
N PRO A 81 0.74 14.67 -16.59
CA PRO A 81 -0.33 15.50 -16.05
C PRO A 81 -1.70 14.81 -16.06
N HIS A 82 -1.88 13.74 -16.84
CA HIS A 82 -3.16 13.03 -17.01
C HIS A 82 -2.97 11.52 -17.02
N PRO A 83 -2.53 10.91 -15.91
CA PRO A 83 -2.38 9.47 -15.83
C PRO A 83 -3.75 8.77 -15.79
N GLU A 84 -3.93 7.76 -16.63
CA GLU A 84 -5.20 7.03 -16.75
C GLU A 84 -5.22 5.71 -15.96
N THR A 85 -4.05 5.25 -15.51
CA THR A 85 -3.89 3.94 -14.84
C THR A 85 -2.92 4.02 -13.69
N GLY A 86 -3.15 3.15 -12.71
CA GLY A 86 -2.23 2.93 -11.60
C GLY A 86 -1.15 1.92 -11.90
N TRP A 87 -0.08 1.93 -11.10
CA TRP A 87 1.02 0.99 -11.29
C TRP A 87 0.60 -0.46 -10.97
N LEU A 88 -0.27 -0.68 -9.97
CA LEU A 88 -0.81 -2.01 -9.69
C LEU A 88 -1.85 -2.43 -10.72
N GLY A 89 -2.63 -1.51 -11.29
CA GLY A 89 -3.53 -1.80 -12.40
C GLY A 89 -2.77 -2.23 -13.66
N ARG A 90 -1.68 -1.54 -14.00
CA ARG A 90 -0.78 -2.00 -15.07
C ARG A 90 -0.12 -3.33 -14.74
N ALA A 91 0.30 -3.54 -13.49
CA ALA A 91 0.82 -4.85 -13.06
C ALA A 91 -0.24 -5.96 -13.20
N ALA A 92 -1.49 -5.67 -12.85
CA ALA A 92 -2.63 -6.57 -13.00
C ALA A 92 -2.88 -6.95 -14.46
N ASP A 93 -2.75 -5.99 -15.38
CA ASP A 93 -2.84 -6.25 -16.83
C ASP A 93 -1.76 -7.25 -17.31
N HIS A 94 -0.55 -7.22 -16.74
CA HIS A 94 0.50 -8.22 -17.05
C HIS A 94 0.21 -9.62 -16.50
N LEU A 95 -0.68 -9.73 -15.52
CA LEU A 95 -1.09 -11.01 -14.94
C LEU A 95 -2.24 -11.67 -15.72
N VAL A 96 -2.91 -10.92 -16.59
CA VAL A 96 -3.90 -11.45 -17.52
C VAL A 96 -3.18 -12.24 -18.61
N PRO A 97 -3.47 -13.55 -18.77
CA PRO A 97 -2.83 -14.35 -19.81
C PRO A 97 -3.09 -13.75 -21.19
N SER A 98 -2.05 -13.56 -22.00
CA SER A 98 -2.25 -13.25 -23.43
C SER A 98 -2.98 -14.43 -24.10
N PRO A 99 -3.99 -14.18 -24.95
CA PRO A 99 -4.70 -15.26 -25.62
C PRO A 99 -3.73 -16.06 -26.49
N LYS A 100 -3.35 -17.26 -26.01
CA LYS A 100 -2.72 -18.26 -26.88
C LYS A 100 -3.79 -18.82 -27.79
N ALA A 101 -3.46 -19.02 -29.07
CA ALA A 101 -4.36 -19.64 -30.03
C ALA A 101 -4.91 -20.97 -29.48
N GLY A 102 -6.23 -21.03 -29.24
CA GLY A 102 -6.94 -22.26 -28.85
C GLY A 102 -7.26 -22.46 -27.36
N ALA A 103 -6.91 -21.54 -26.45
CA ALA A 103 -7.35 -21.57 -25.05
C ALA A 103 -8.49 -20.58 -24.81
N SER A 104 -9.41 -20.88 -23.87
CA SER A 104 -10.43 -19.90 -23.45
C SER A 104 -9.73 -18.61 -23.00
N PRO A 105 -10.03 -17.45 -23.62
CA PRO A 105 -9.30 -16.21 -23.41
C PRO A 105 -9.60 -15.57 -22.04
N ILE A 106 -10.61 -16.07 -21.32
CA ILE A 106 -11.07 -15.46 -20.09
C ILE A 106 -10.13 -15.82 -18.92
N PRO A 107 -9.53 -14.84 -18.24
CA PRO A 107 -8.72 -15.09 -17.04
C PRO A 107 -9.53 -15.84 -15.99
N ALA A 108 -8.94 -16.86 -15.34
CA ALA A 108 -9.68 -17.67 -14.36
C ALA A 108 -10.28 -16.83 -13.22
N ALA A 109 -9.60 -15.74 -12.86
CA ALA A 109 -10.03 -14.75 -11.88
C ALA A 109 -9.48 -13.37 -12.22
N SER A 110 -10.03 -12.35 -11.57
CA SER A 110 -9.46 -11.01 -11.56
C SER A 110 -8.12 -11.03 -10.82
N PRO A 111 -7.07 -10.45 -11.40
CA PRO A 111 -5.75 -10.38 -10.79
C PRO A 111 -5.70 -9.48 -9.55
N SER A 112 -6.68 -8.59 -9.36
CA SER A 112 -6.72 -7.60 -8.29
C SER A 112 -8.06 -7.51 -7.56
N VAL A 113 -7.98 -7.32 -6.25
CA VAL A 113 -9.13 -7.06 -5.37
C VAL A 113 -8.84 -5.82 -4.51
N PHE A 114 -9.84 -4.95 -4.36
CA PHE A 114 -9.83 -3.80 -3.47
C PHE A 114 -10.90 -3.91 -2.39
N ILE A 115 -10.49 -3.91 -1.13
CA ILE A 115 -11.38 -3.98 0.03
C ILE A 115 -11.42 -2.62 0.74
N SER A 116 -12.44 -1.83 0.47
CA SER A 116 -12.77 -0.61 1.22
C SER A 116 -14.12 -0.04 0.76
N GLU A 117 -14.69 0.84 1.58
CA GLU A 117 -15.88 1.63 1.28
C GLU A 117 -15.56 2.80 0.31
N ILE A 118 -14.33 3.32 0.32
CA ILE A 118 -13.95 4.47 -0.52
C ILE A 118 -13.99 4.14 -2.02
N ALA A 119 -14.05 5.16 -2.88
CA ALA A 119 -13.95 4.97 -4.34
C ALA A 119 -12.67 4.19 -4.70
N THR A 120 -12.74 3.37 -5.76
CA THR A 120 -11.60 2.57 -6.21
C THR A 120 -10.43 3.49 -6.57
N PRO A 121 -9.27 3.36 -5.90
CA PRO A 121 -8.14 4.25 -6.15
C PRO A 121 -7.52 3.95 -7.51
N LEU A 122 -6.96 4.99 -8.15
CA LEU A 122 -6.28 4.90 -9.45
C LEU A 122 -5.19 3.82 -9.44
N THR A 123 -4.57 3.55 -8.28
CA THR A 123 -3.50 2.54 -8.11
C THR A 123 -3.85 1.17 -8.70
N VAL A 124 -5.09 0.71 -8.57
CA VAL A 124 -5.55 -0.61 -9.06
C VAL A 124 -6.27 -0.55 -10.41
N ILE A 125 -6.45 0.63 -11.00
CA ILE A 125 -7.11 0.81 -12.29
C ILE A 125 -6.14 0.45 -13.42
N GLY A 126 -6.51 -0.57 -14.21
CA GLY A 126 -5.80 -1.04 -15.40
C GLY A 126 -6.62 -0.83 -16.69
N ARG A 127 -6.09 -1.34 -17.80
CA ARG A 127 -6.74 -1.31 -19.13
C ARG A 127 -7.25 -2.68 -19.58
N ALA A 128 -6.63 -3.75 -19.13
CA ALA A 128 -6.93 -5.13 -19.55
C ALA A 128 -7.53 -5.99 -18.42
N SER A 129 -7.58 -5.46 -17.20
CA SER A 129 -8.12 -6.12 -16.02
C SER A 129 -9.09 -5.22 -15.27
N VAL A 130 -10.10 -5.83 -14.62
CA VAL A 130 -11.09 -5.13 -13.79
C VAL A 130 -10.87 -5.52 -12.35
N CYS A 131 -10.55 -4.54 -11.49
CA CYS A 131 -10.43 -4.76 -10.05
C CYS A 131 -11.80 -5.12 -9.46
N VAL A 132 -11.86 -6.16 -8.63
CA VAL A 132 -13.08 -6.48 -7.87
C VAL A 132 -13.07 -5.63 -6.60
N LYS A 133 -14.12 -4.84 -6.38
CA LYS A 133 -14.29 -4.05 -5.17
C LYS A 133 -15.27 -4.73 -4.21
N ALA A 134 -14.97 -4.68 -2.92
CA ALA A 134 -15.94 -4.98 -1.88
C ALA A 134 -15.76 -4.05 -0.69
N ALA A 135 -16.87 -3.51 -0.16
CA ALA A 135 -16.83 -2.75 1.08
C ALA A 135 -16.84 -3.71 2.30
N ASP A 136 -17.61 -4.79 2.18
CA ASP A 136 -17.73 -5.88 3.14
C ASP A 136 -17.92 -7.25 2.43
N PRO A 137 -17.88 -8.41 3.13
CA PRO A 137 -17.94 -9.73 2.49
C PRO A 137 -19.30 -10.01 1.87
N ALA A 138 -20.34 -9.29 2.30
CA ALA A 138 -21.68 -9.35 1.73
C ALA A 138 -21.90 -8.28 0.63
N SER A 139 -21.11 -7.21 0.58
CA SER A 139 -21.20 -6.16 -0.43
C SER A 139 -20.10 -6.28 -1.49
N LEU A 140 -20.35 -7.17 -2.45
CA LEU A 140 -19.54 -7.29 -3.65
C LEU A 140 -20.08 -6.39 -4.74
N THR A 141 -19.23 -5.50 -5.26
CA THR A 141 -19.56 -4.67 -6.41
C THR A 141 -18.47 -4.77 -7.46
N LEU A 142 -18.90 -4.92 -8.71
CA LEU A 142 -17.98 -4.76 -9.84
C LEU A 142 -17.81 -3.27 -10.09
N ASP A 143 -16.63 -2.76 -9.75
CA ASP A 143 -16.23 -1.44 -10.18
C ASP A 143 -15.54 -1.58 -11.55
N ALA A 144 -16.34 -1.57 -12.61
CA ALA A 144 -15.86 -1.61 -13.99
C ALA A 144 -15.27 -0.26 -14.45
N SER A 145 -14.50 0.38 -13.57
CA SER A 145 -13.70 1.56 -13.89
C SER A 145 -12.51 1.12 -14.72
N PHE A 146 -12.68 1.03 -16.04
CA PHE A 146 -11.54 0.93 -16.94
C PHE A 146 -10.82 2.29 -16.98
N GLY A 147 -9.50 2.28 -17.13
CA GLY A 147 -8.71 3.49 -17.42
C GLY A 147 -8.99 4.10 -18.81
N PHE A 148 -10.19 3.93 -19.36
CA PHE A 148 -10.66 4.67 -20.52
C PHE A 148 -11.39 5.92 -20.01
N PRO A 149 -11.18 7.10 -20.62
CA PRO A 149 -12.02 8.26 -20.32
C PRO A 149 -13.48 7.86 -20.50
N ALA A 150 -14.33 8.22 -19.52
CA ALA A 150 -15.75 7.87 -19.46
C ALA A 150 -16.37 7.90 -20.87
N ILE A 151 -16.65 6.72 -21.41
CA ILE A 151 -17.38 6.59 -22.65
C ILE A 151 -18.80 7.01 -22.28
N GLY A 152 -19.13 8.27 -22.54
CA GLY A 152 -20.41 8.86 -22.17
C GLY A 152 -21.58 7.97 -22.57
N GLU A 153 -22.65 7.98 -21.77
CA GLU A 153 -23.91 7.32 -22.04
C GLU A 153 -24.48 7.78 -23.39
N GLY A 154 -24.07 7.12 -24.47
CA GLY A 154 -24.41 7.52 -25.83
C GLY A 154 -23.35 7.09 -26.82
N THR A 155 -23.61 5.98 -27.50
CA THR A 155 -22.82 5.40 -28.61
C THR A 155 -21.60 4.58 -28.20
N SER A 156 -21.85 3.38 -27.69
CA SER A 156 -20.87 2.30 -27.59
C SER A 156 -20.41 1.87 -28.99
N LYS A 157 -19.32 2.44 -29.49
CA LYS A 157 -18.46 1.78 -30.47
C LYS A 157 -17.10 1.63 -29.83
N PHE A 158 -16.80 0.42 -29.36
CA PHE A 158 -15.42 0.10 -29.05
C PHE A 158 -14.58 0.29 -30.32
N PRO A 159 -13.33 0.76 -30.21
CA PRO A 159 -12.48 1.02 -31.37
C PRO A 159 -12.29 -0.23 -32.26
N SER A 160 -12.48 -1.44 -31.69
CA SER A 160 -12.44 -2.71 -32.40
C SER A 160 -13.18 -3.83 -31.64
N ALA A 161 -13.53 -4.91 -32.36
CA ALA A 161 -14.05 -6.15 -31.76
C ALA A 161 -13.07 -6.81 -30.77
N ALA A 162 -11.77 -6.56 -30.91
CA ALA A 162 -10.76 -7.02 -29.95
C ALA A 162 -10.85 -6.29 -28.60
N CYS A 163 -11.24 -5.01 -28.61
CA CYS A 163 -11.51 -4.26 -27.38
C CYS A 163 -12.80 -4.77 -26.70
N GLU A 164 -13.84 -5.11 -27.48
CA GLU A 164 -15.07 -5.72 -26.96
C GLU A 164 -14.80 -7.04 -26.25
N SER A 165 -14.05 -7.94 -26.89
CA SER A 165 -13.72 -9.24 -26.29
C SER A 165 -12.89 -9.08 -25.02
N LEU A 166 -11.91 -8.18 -25.02
CA LEU A 166 -11.07 -7.93 -23.84
C LEU A 166 -11.88 -7.43 -22.64
N VAL A 167 -12.78 -6.48 -22.87
CA VAL A 167 -13.66 -5.93 -21.83
C VAL A 167 -14.62 -6.99 -21.32
N SER A 168 -15.24 -7.75 -22.22
CA SER A 168 -16.13 -8.86 -21.87
C SER A 168 -15.41 -9.92 -21.02
N ASP A 169 -14.19 -10.29 -21.40
CA ASP A 169 -13.39 -11.29 -20.69
C ASP A 169 -12.98 -10.81 -19.29
N ALA A 170 -12.56 -9.54 -19.18
CA ALA A 170 -12.23 -8.94 -17.89
C ALA A 170 -13.45 -8.90 -16.96
N ILE A 171 -14.63 -8.51 -17.46
CA ILE A 171 -15.87 -8.51 -16.67
C ILE A 171 -16.23 -9.94 -16.21
N ALA A 172 -16.14 -10.93 -17.09
CA ALA A 172 -16.44 -12.32 -16.77
C ALA A 172 -15.48 -12.90 -15.71
N ALA A 173 -14.18 -12.56 -15.78
CA ALA A 173 -13.20 -12.94 -14.76
C ALA A 173 -13.52 -12.32 -13.39
N SER A 174 -13.93 -11.05 -13.39
CA SER A 174 -14.28 -10.34 -12.16
C SER A 174 -15.58 -10.86 -11.54
N LEU A 175 -16.60 -11.20 -12.34
CA LEU A 175 -17.82 -11.86 -11.85
C LEU A 175 -17.51 -13.18 -11.12
N ARG A 176 -16.72 -14.07 -11.73
CA ARG A 176 -16.31 -15.34 -11.09
C ARG A 176 -15.52 -15.11 -9.81
N THR A 177 -14.68 -14.07 -9.80
CA THR A 177 -13.89 -13.73 -8.61
C THR A 177 -14.79 -13.24 -7.50
N ALA A 178 -15.77 -12.38 -7.81
CA ALA A 178 -16.76 -11.93 -6.84
C ALA A 178 -17.54 -13.11 -6.25
N GLU A 179 -18.00 -14.05 -7.08
CA GLU A 179 -18.68 -15.27 -6.60
C GLU A 179 -17.81 -16.08 -5.64
N ARG A 180 -16.54 -16.32 -6.00
CA ARG A 180 -15.61 -17.07 -5.14
C ARG A 180 -15.21 -16.31 -3.87
N VAL A 181 -15.12 -14.98 -3.93
CA VAL A 181 -14.95 -14.12 -2.74
C VAL A 181 -16.14 -14.29 -1.80
N ALA A 182 -17.38 -14.27 -2.33
CA ALA A 182 -18.59 -14.48 -1.53
C ALA A 182 -18.59 -15.86 -0.86
N GLU A 183 -18.17 -16.89 -1.59
CA GLU A 183 -18.07 -18.25 -1.07
C GLU A 183 -17.02 -18.38 0.02
N ALA A 184 -15.79 -17.90 -0.23
CA ALA A 184 -14.71 -17.88 0.76
C ALA A 184 -15.06 -17.09 2.03
N SER A 185 -15.96 -16.10 1.90
CA SER A 185 -16.47 -15.32 3.03
C SER A 185 -17.47 -16.10 3.90
N ARG A 186 -18.16 -17.09 3.32
CA ARG A 186 -19.13 -17.95 4.04
C ARG A 186 -18.47 -19.17 4.68
N GLU A 187 -17.36 -19.64 4.11
CA GLU A 187 -16.54 -20.73 4.67
C GLU A 187 -15.73 -20.23 5.88
N ASP A 188 -16.44 -19.84 6.95
CA ASP A 188 -15.85 -19.41 8.20
C ASP A 188 -15.17 -20.61 8.88
N LYS A 189 -13.88 -20.80 8.60
CA LYS A 189 -13.00 -21.51 9.54
C LYS A 189 -12.41 -20.45 10.45
N PRO A 190 -12.99 -20.21 11.65
CA PRO A 190 -12.41 -19.26 12.58
C PRO A 190 -10.97 -19.67 12.85
N GLY A 191 -10.05 -18.85 12.38
CA GLY A 191 -8.67 -18.93 12.81
C GLY A 191 -8.61 -18.53 14.28
N ASN A 192 -7.85 -19.26 15.09
CA ASN A 192 -7.63 -18.88 16.51
C ASN A 192 -6.83 -17.56 16.69
N VAL A 193 -6.55 -16.82 15.61
CA VAL A 193 -5.87 -15.52 15.69
C VAL A 193 -6.93 -14.44 15.86
N SER A 194 -6.91 -13.78 17.02
CA SER A 194 -7.83 -12.68 17.31
C SER A 194 -7.37 -11.41 16.61
N TYR A 195 -8.23 -10.85 15.76
CA TYR A 195 -8.03 -9.52 15.20
C TYR A 195 -8.61 -8.44 16.13
N PRO A 196 -8.00 -7.23 16.20
CA PRO A 196 -8.61 -6.09 16.88
C PRO A 196 -10.00 -5.76 16.32
N SER A 197 -10.88 -5.23 17.16
CA SER A 197 -12.26 -4.86 16.74
C SER A 197 -12.34 -3.53 15.97
N THR A 198 -11.38 -3.26 15.08
CA THR A 198 -11.35 -2.06 14.24
C THR A 198 -11.72 -2.37 12.80
N LEU A 199 -12.07 -1.34 12.02
CA LEU A 199 -12.44 -1.51 10.62
C LEU A 199 -11.25 -1.98 9.78
N PHE A 200 -10.07 -1.39 10.00
CA PHE A 200 -8.86 -1.79 9.30
C PHE A 200 -8.47 -3.25 9.59
N ALA A 201 -8.56 -3.68 10.85
CA ALA A 201 -8.30 -5.06 11.23
C ALA A 201 -9.26 -6.05 10.56
N ARG A 202 -10.56 -5.74 10.48
CA ARG A 202 -11.54 -6.57 9.75
C ARG A 202 -11.22 -6.68 8.25
N ARG A 203 -10.79 -5.59 7.62
CA ARG A 203 -10.37 -5.60 6.21
C ARG A 203 -9.16 -6.51 6.00
N LEU A 204 -8.16 -6.44 6.88
CA LEU A 204 -7.00 -7.34 6.83
C LEU A 204 -7.39 -8.81 7.08
N GLU A 205 -8.27 -9.08 8.05
CA GLU A 205 -8.81 -10.42 8.29
C GLU A 205 -9.41 -11.01 7.01
N TRP A 206 -10.19 -10.22 6.27
CA TRP A 206 -10.76 -10.70 5.01
C TRP A 206 -9.71 -10.89 3.93
N LEU A 207 -8.74 -9.99 3.80
CA LEU A 207 -7.63 -10.21 2.87
C LEU A 207 -6.92 -11.54 3.17
N ALA A 208 -6.75 -11.92 4.45
CA ALA A 208 -6.16 -13.20 4.81
C ALA A 208 -7.01 -14.38 4.34
N ARG A 209 -8.34 -14.30 4.46
CA ARG A 209 -9.28 -15.29 3.92
C ARG A 209 -9.19 -15.40 2.40
N LEU A 210 -9.14 -14.27 1.69
CA LEU A 210 -9.06 -14.26 0.22
C LEU A 210 -7.73 -14.82 -0.31
N ILE A 211 -6.62 -14.48 0.35
CA ILE A 211 -5.30 -15.04 0.03
C ILE A 211 -5.33 -16.57 0.21
N ARG A 212 -5.94 -17.05 1.29
CA ARG A 212 -6.06 -18.48 1.60
C ARG A 212 -6.95 -19.24 0.62
N ALA A 213 -7.96 -18.59 0.06
CA ALA A 213 -8.87 -19.19 -0.92
C ALA A 213 -8.22 -19.45 -2.29
N GLU A 214 -7.00 -18.93 -2.52
CA GLU A 214 -6.22 -19.15 -3.75
C GLU A 214 -7.05 -18.89 -5.02
N LEU A 215 -7.68 -17.72 -5.06
CA LEU A 215 -8.59 -17.36 -6.14
C LEU A 215 -7.89 -17.18 -7.49
N GLY A 216 -6.56 -17.04 -7.50
CA GLY A 216 -5.78 -16.59 -8.66
C GLY A 216 -5.50 -15.08 -8.63
N THR A 217 -6.13 -14.35 -7.71
CA THR A 217 -5.81 -12.96 -7.38
C THR A 217 -4.41 -12.88 -6.76
N ARG A 218 -3.59 -11.93 -7.22
CA ARG A 218 -2.22 -11.73 -6.73
C ARG A 218 -2.00 -10.33 -6.13
N ILE A 219 -2.91 -9.40 -6.40
CA ILE A 219 -2.84 -8.02 -5.94
C ILE A 219 -4.03 -7.77 -5.02
N PHE A 220 -3.75 -7.40 -3.78
CA PHE A 220 -4.76 -7.08 -2.77
C PHE A 220 -4.50 -5.67 -2.27
N CYS A 221 -5.52 -4.83 -2.32
CA CYS A 221 -5.43 -3.45 -1.88
C CYS A 221 -6.51 -3.18 -0.82
N THR A 222 -6.14 -2.40 0.18
CA THR A 222 -7.05 -1.84 1.17
C THR A 222 -6.44 -0.54 1.67
N GLU A 223 -7.17 0.18 2.50
CA GLU A 223 -6.71 1.43 3.08
C GLU A 223 -7.07 1.51 4.57
N MET A 224 -6.28 2.32 5.27
CA MET A 224 -6.54 2.69 6.65
C MET A 224 -6.88 4.18 6.69
N GLY A 225 -8.17 4.45 6.83
CA GLY A 225 -8.77 5.78 6.87
C GLY A 225 -10.15 5.70 7.51
N GLY A 226 -10.70 6.84 7.87
CA GLY A 226 -12.09 6.97 8.33
C GLY A 226 -13.07 6.85 7.17
N SER A 227 -14.18 7.57 7.23
CA SER A 227 -15.14 7.70 6.11
C SER A 227 -14.59 8.47 4.89
N GLY A 228 -13.28 8.64 4.79
CA GLY A 228 -12.53 9.33 3.73
C GLY A 228 -11.02 9.36 4.02
N PRO A 229 -10.18 9.70 3.02
CA PRO A 229 -8.75 9.91 3.22
C PRO A 229 -8.49 11.02 4.24
N GLY A 230 -7.44 10.88 5.06
CA GLY A 230 -6.97 11.96 5.93
C GLY A 230 -6.86 11.65 7.43
N SER A 231 -7.14 10.43 7.90
CA SER A 231 -6.96 10.11 9.33
C SER A 231 -5.53 10.39 9.83
N PHE A 232 -4.53 10.12 8.98
CA PHE A 232 -3.12 10.40 9.27
C PHE A 232 -2.70 11.86 9.01
N ASP A 233 -3.59 12.71 8.46
CA ASP A 233 -3.28 14.11 8.16
C ASP A 233 -3.41 15.02 9.39
N THR A 234 -2.54 14.75 10.36
CA THR A 234 -2.62 15.31 11.71
C THR A 234 -1.87 16.64 11.82
N HIS A 235 -2.56 17.75 11.52
CA HIS A 235 -2.02 19.12 11.65
C HIS A 235 -2.14 19.73 13.05
N SER A 236 -2.78 19.05 13.98
CA SER A 236 -2.95 19.52 15.37
C SER A 236 -3.09 18.35 16.34
N LEU A 237 -2.69 18.56 17.60
CA LEU A 237 -2.78 17.56 18.68
C LEU A 237 -2.25 16.18 18.28
N GLN A 238 -1.17 16.15 17.50
CA GLN A 238 -0.76 14.98 16.74
C GLN A 238 -0.34 13.80 17.60
N ALA A 239 0.26 14.03 18.77
CA ALA A 239 0.82 12.97 19.60
C ALA A 239 -0.19 11.85 19.94
N ASN A 240 -1.44 12.22 20.26
CA ASN A 240 -2.47 11.25 20.59
C ASN A 240 -3.06 10.63 19.32
N ASN A 241 -3.57 11.46 18.40
CA ASN A 241 -4.27 11.01 17.20
C ASN A 241 -3.37 10.09 16.34
N HIS A 242 -2.16 10.55 16.01
CA HIS A 242 -1.21 9.77 15.23
C HIS A 242 -0.73 8.52 15.99
N GLY A 243 -0.54 8.65 17.30
CA GLY A 243 -0.13 7.52 18.13
C GLY A 243 -1.19 6.41 18.21
N GLU A 244 -2.48 6.75 18.27
CA GLU A 244 -3.59 5.80 18.25
C GLU A 244 -3.70 5.10 16.89
N LEU A 245 -3.61 5.85 15.79
CA LEU A 245 -3.62 5.29 14.44
C LEU A 245 -2.45 4.35 14.18
N LEU A 246 -1.24 4.69 14.65
CA LEU A 246 -0.09 3.80 14.56
C LEU A 246 -0.26 2.53 15.42
N GLY A 247 -0.91 2.64 16.57
CA GLY A 247 -1.23 1.48 17.41
C GLY A 247 -2.22 0.54 16.71
N GLU A 248 -3.32 1.08 16.19
CA GLU A 248 -4.30 0.30 15.42
C GLU A 248 -3.65 -0.36 14.19
N PHE A 249 -2.87 0.41 13.41
CA PHE A 249 -2.14 -0.12 12.26
C PHE A 249 -1.26 -1.30 12.67
N SER A 250 -0.47 -1.11 13.72
CA SER A 250 0.47 -2.10 14.23
C SER A 250 -0.24 -3.38 14.68
N ASP A 251 -1.27 -3.26 15.51
CA ASP A 251 -1.96 -4.42 16.08
C ASP A 251 -2.74 -5.19 15.00
N ALA A 252 -3.35 -4.49 14.05
CA ALA A 252 -4.03 -5.10 12.91
C ALA A 252 -3.07 -5.83 11.98
N LEU A 253 -1.93 -5.20 11.64
CA LEU A 253 -0.91 -5.81 10.79
C LEU A 253 -0.29 -7.04 11.48
N ALA A 254 -0.01 -6.97 12.78
CA ALA A 254 0.51 -8.10 13.54
C ALA A 254 -0.43 -9.32 13.50
N ALA A 255 -1.72 -9.10 13.73
CA ALA A 255 -2.73 -10.16 13.64
C ALA A 255 -2.78 -10.76 12.22
N PHE A 256 -2.73 -9.92 11.18
CA PHE A 256 -2.68 -10.37 9.79
C PHE A 256 -1.47 -11.25 9.48
N LEU A 257 -0.27 -10.81 9.86
CA LEU A 257 0.96 -11.60 9.64
C LEU A 257 0.92 -12.91 10.41
N ALA A 258 0.44 -12.90 11.66
CA ALA A 258 0.31 -14.11 12.47
C ALA A 258 -0.70 -15.12 11.88
N ASP A 259 -1.82 -14.64 11.34
CA ASP A 259 -2.83 -15.49 10.68
C ASP A 259 -2.27 -16.14 9.41
N LEU A 260 -1.55 -15.38 8.57
CA LEU A 260 -0.86 -15.92 7.40
C LEU A 260 0.28 -16.89 7.78
N ALA A 261 1.02 -16.59 8.86
CA ALA A 261 2.11 -17.44 9.34
C ALA A 261 1.60 -18.77 9.87
N ARG A 262 0.49 -18.78 10.62
CA ARG A 262 -0.17 -19.99 11.14
C ARG A 262 -0.40 -21.01 10.03
N ASP A 263 -0.89 -20.54 8.89
CA ASP A 263 -1.23 -21.40 7.75
C ASP A 263 -0.08 -21.58 6.76
N ARG A 264 1.13 -21.11 7.11
CA ARG A 264 2.35 -21.22 6.31
C ARG A 264 2.22 -20.57 4.93
N ILE A 265 1.41 -19.52 4.82
CA ILE A 265 1.22 -18.76 3.58
C ILE A 265 1.93 -17.39 3.59
N LEU A 266 2.43 -16.95 4.75
CA LEU A 266 3.15 -15.68 4.90
C LEU A 266 4.32 -15.51 3.91
N GLU A 267 5.05 -16.59 3.62
CA GLU A 267 6.21 -16.56 2.71
C GLU A 267 5.87 -16.11 1.28
N ARG A 268 4.60 -16.16 0.89
CA ARG A 268 4.13 -15.74 -0.44
C ARG A 268 3.60 -14.30 -0.47
N VAL A 269 3.53 -13.63 0.68
CA VAL A 269 2.87 -12.34 0.82
C VAL A 269 3.91 -11.27 1.18
N ILE A 270 3.85 -10.15 0.46
CA ILE A 270 4.47 -8.90 0.88
C ILE A 270 3.39 -7.83 1.02
N VAL A 271 3.41 -7.14 2.16
CA VAL A 271 2.60 -5.96 2.44
C VAL A 271 3.49 -4.75 2.23
N TYR A 272 2.97 -3.76 1.51
CA TYR A 272 3.59 -2.47 1.29
C TYR A 272 2.60 -1.37 1.67
N THR A 273 3.05 -0.42 2.48
CA THR A 273 2.25 0.74 2.89
C THR A 273 2.77 2.02 2.25
N TYR A 274 1.91 3.00 1.99
CA TYR A 274 2.36 4.33 1.60
C TYR A 274 1.38 5.43 2.01
N SER A 275 1.86 6.67 2.01
CA SER A 275 1.09 7.91 2.10
C SER A 275 1.77 8.95 1.20
N GLU A 276 1.00 9.93 0.75
CA GLU A 276 1.39 10.99 -0.17
C GLU A 276 2.56 11.84 0.34
N PHE A 277 2.64 12.04 1.66
CA PHE A 277 3.52 13.05 2.25
C PHE A 277 4.43 12.49 3.35
N GLY A 278 5.64 13.05 3.38
CA GLY A 278 6.40 13.19 4.61
C GLY A 278 5.76 14.19 5.58
N ARG A 279 6.42 14.40 6.72
CA ARG A 279 6.03 15.47 7.67
C ARG A 279 7.19 16.42 7.87
N THR A 280 6.90 17.71 8.04
CA THR A 280 7.91 18.72 8.36
C THR A 280 8.73 18.32 9.59
N VAL A 281 10.02 18.67 9.65
CA VAL A 281 10.91 18.39 10.78
C VAL A 281 10.51 19.16 12.03
N ARG A 282 10.09 20.42 11.84
CA ARG A 282 9.67 21.33 12.89
C ARG A 282 8.17 21.16 13.19
N GLU A 283 7.84 21.03 14.47
CA GLU A 283 6.46 21.07 14.95
C GLU A 283 5.82 22.45 14.67
N ASN A 284 4.55 22.45 14.26
CA ASN A 284 3.79 23.67 14.01
C ASN A 284 3.18 24.23 15.31
N GLY A 285 2.62 25.44 15.26
CA GLY A 285 2.06 26.12 16.44
C GLY A 285 0.83 25.44 17.07
N ARG A 286 0.28 24.39 16.44
CA ARG A 286 -0.92 23.66 16.89
C ARG A 286 -0.59 22.29 17.49
N ARG A 287 0.67 22.05 17.84
CA ARG A 287 1.15 20.76 18.34
C ARG A 287 0.92 19.63 17.33
N GLY A 288 1.13 19.95 16.05
CA GLY A 288 1.10 19.03 14.94
C GLY A 288 2.27 19.28 14.01
N THR A 289 2.17 18.76 12.81
CA THR A 289 3.17 18.94 11.75
C THR A 289 2.49 19.30 10.46
N ASP A 290 3.24 19.82 9.49
CA ASP A 290 2.71 20.09 8.16
C ASP A 290 3.27 19.07 7.17
N HIS A 291 2.85 19.14 5.92
CA HIS A 291 3.32 18.24 4.86
C HIS A 291 4.81 18.45 4.58
N GLY A 292 5.54 17.37 4.34
CA GLY A 292 6.98 17.40 4.02
C GLY A 292 7.33 16.41 2.91
N SER A 293 8.58 16.45 2.44
CA SER A 293 9.00 15.76 1.22
C SER A 293 9.04 14.23 1.29
N ALA A 294 9.60 13.64 2.35
CA ALA A 294 9.84 12.20 2.40
C ALA A 294 9.35 11.55 3.70
N ALA A 295 8.94 10.29 3.59
CA ALA A 295 8.36 9.49 4.66
C ALA A 295 9.05 8.13 4.77
N PRO A 296 9.00 7.48 5.95
CA PRO A 296 9.32 6.06 6.04
C PRO A 296 8.21 5.23 5.39
N ILE A 297 8.58 4.10 4.82
CA ILE A 297 7.66 3.08 4.30
C ILE A 297 7.83 1.81 5.14
N PHE A 298 6.72 1.13 5.42
CA PHE A 298 6.76 -0.21 6.00
C PHE A 298 6.57 -1.29 4.93
N LEU A 299 7.43 -2.30 5.02
CA LEU A 299 7.26 -3.57 4.35
C LEU A 299 7.05 -4.66 5.40
N ALA A 300 6.16 -5.60 5.15
CA ALA A 300 5.95 -6.72 6.05
C ALA A 300 5.57 -7.99 5.31
N GLY A 301 6.00 -9.16 5.78
CA GLY A 301 5.72 -10.45 5.16
C GLY A 301 6.95 -11.29 4.90
N GLY A 302 6.82 -12.20 3.92
CA GLY A 302 7.80 -13.21 3.58
C GLY A 302 9.02 -12.71 2.80
N GLY A 303 10.17 -13.33 3.07
CA GLY A 303 11.41 -13.13 2.31
C GLY A 303 11.99 -11.71 2.37
N LEU A 304 11.81 -11.01 3.49
CA LEU A 304 12.56 -9.78 3.80
C LEU A 304 13.98 -10.14 4.25
N ARG A 305 14.98 -9.39 3.78
CA ARG A 305 16.40 -9.63 4.07
C ARG A 305 16.95 -8.77 5.21
N GLN A 306 16.31 -7.64 5.49
CA GLN A 306 16.79 -6.60 6.39
C GLN A 306 15.59 -5.90 7.04
N SER A 307 15.73 -5.49 8.30
CA SER A 307 14.69 -4.77 9.05
C SER A 307 14.72 -3.25 8.84
N VAL A 308 15.84 -2.70 8.38
CA VAL A 308 16.01 -1.28 8.08
C VAL A 308 16.78 -1.13 6.78
N VAL A 309 16.26 -0.29 5.87
CA VAL A 309 16.87 0.02 4.57
C VAL A 309 16.96 1.53 4.38
N GLY A 310 18.11 1.96 3.86
CA GLY A 310 18.45 3.38 3.75
C GLY A 310 18.96 3.94 5.07
N GLU A 311 19.66 5.06 4.98
CA GLU A 311 20.15 5.79 6.15
C GLU A 311 19.08 6.78 6.62
N HIS A 312 19.05 7.05 7.93
CA HIS A 312 18.23 8.14 8.41
C HIS A 312 18.76 9.48 7.84
N PRO A 313 17.91 10.31 7.21
CA PRO A 313 18.35 11.54 6.57
C PRO A 313 18.86 12.58 7.58
N ASP A 314 19.80 13.42 7.14
CA ASP A 314 20.33 14.52 7.94
C ASP A 314 19.28 15.63 8.13
N LEU A 315 18.87 15.87 9.37
CA LEU A 315 17.85 16.87 9.71
C LEU A 315 18.30 18.33 9.51
N ARG A 316 19.59 18.56 9.21
CA ARG A 316 20.11 19.88 8.78
C ARG A 316 19.76 20.18 7.33
N GLU A 317 19.55 19.14 6.53
CA GLU A 317 19.24 19.23 5.11
C GLU A 317 17.77 18.90 4.86
N MET A 318 16.96 19.95 4.76
CA MET A 318 15.52 19.82 4.58
C MET A 318 15.11 20.17 3.14
N GLU A 319 14.02 19.56 2.69
CA GLU A 319 13.29 19.92 1.49
C GLU A 319 11.82 20.10 1.87
N ASN A 320 11.21 21.24 1.47
CA ASN A 320 9.84 21.61 1.85
C ASN A 320 9.58 21.47 3.37
N GLY A 321 10.58 21.81 4.19
CA GLY A 321 10.53 21.69 5.65
C GLY A 321 10.54 20.25 6.18
N GLY A 322 10.46 19.23 5.33
CA GLY A 322 10.63 17.81 5.67
C GLY A 322 12.05 17.31 5.40
N VAL A 323 12.26 16.02 5.62
CA VAL A 323 13.54 15.37 5.29
C VAL A 323 13.65 15.16 3.79
N LYS A 324 14.86 15.32 3.24
CA LYS A 324 15.15 14.96 1.84
C LYS A 324 14.96 13.46 1.63
N HIS A 325 14.46 13.09 0.46
CA HIS A 325 14.40 11.68 0.08
C HIS A 325 15.80 11.17 -0.28
N THR A 326 16.08 9.91 0.06
CA THR A 326 17.28 9.17 -0.38
C THR A 326 16.91 7.92 -1.17
N VAL A 327 15.64 7.53 -1.12
CA VAL A 327 15.08 6.40 -1.86
C VAL A 327 13.94 6.94 -2.71
N ASP A 328 13.99 6.68 -4.02
CA ASP A 328 12.84 6.96 -4.89
C ASP A 328 11.80 5.86 -4.68
N PHE A 329 10.55 6.22 -4.43
CA PHE A 329 9.48 5.25 -4.18
C PHE A 329 9.32 4.22 -5.31
N ARG A 330 9.67 4.59 -6.56
CA ARG A 330 9.60 3.70 -7.72
C ARG A 330 10.63 2.58 -7.66
N GLN A 331 11.71 2.72 -6.89
CA GLN A 331 12.61 1.60 -6.59
C GLN A 331 11.91 0.52 -5.76
N ILE A 332 11.02 0.89 -4.84
CA ILE A 332 10.20 -0.06 -4.08
C ILE A 332 9.25 -0.78 -5.02
N TYR A 333 8.63 -0.04 -5.96
CA TYR A 333 7.72 -0.63 -6.95
C TYR A 333 8.46 -1.60 -7.85
N ALA A 334 9.64 -1.23 -8.36
CA ALA A 334 10.48 -2.13 -9.14
C ALA A 334 10.85 -3.40 -8.35
N THR A 335 11.16 -3.26 -7.06
CA THR A 335 11.44 -4.40 -6.18
C THR A 335 10.25 -5.34 -6.07
N ILE A 336 9.04 -4.83 -5.80
CA ILE A 336 7.83 -5.65 -5.67
C ILE A 336 7.49 -6.31 -7.01
N LEU A 337 7.54 -5.56 -8.10
CA LEU A 337 7.24 -6.07 -9.44
C LEU A 337 8.16 -7.22 -9.82
N GLU A 338 9.47 -7.05 -9.65
CA GLU A 338 10.45 -8.04 -10.10
C GLU A 338 10.62 -9.21 -9.13
N ARG A 339 10.70 -8.93 -7.82
CA ARG A 339 11.03 -9.96 -6.80
C ARG A 339 9.80 -10.71 -6.28
N ARG A 340 8.60 -10.16 -6.44
CA ARG A 340 7.37 -10.80 -5.93
C ARG A 340 6.37 -11.13 -7.02
N LEU A 341 6.15 -10.21 -7.97
CA LEU A 341 5.19 -10.46 -9.05
C LEU A 341 5.81 -11.18 -10.26
N GLY A 342 7.13 -11.07 -10.43
CA GLY A 342 7.84 -11.61 -11.59
C GLY A 342 7.57 -10.82 -12.88
N ILE A 343 7.24 -9.53 -12.73
CA ILE A 343 6.88 -8.62 -13.82
C ILE A 343 8.08 -7.69 -14.10
N PRO A 344 8.48 -7.49 -15.37
CA PRO A 344 9.50 -6.52 -15.72
C PRO A 344 9.07 -5.10 -15.33
N SER A 345 9.76 -4.50 -14.35
CA SER A 345 9.34 -3.22 -13.77
C SER A 345 9.27 -2.09 -14.80
N GLN A 346 10.19 -2.07 -15.76
CA GLN A 346 10.27 -1.05 -16.82
C GLN A 346 8.99 -0.96 -17.66
N GLN A 347 8.28 -2.07 -17.87
CA GLN A 347 7.02 -2.08 -18.64
C GLN A 347 5.86 -1.44 -17.87
N VAL A 348 5.89 -1.57 -16.53
CA VAL A 348 4.86 -1.02 -15.64
C VAL A 348 5.18 0.42 -15.24
N LEU A 349 6.44 0.76 -15.02
CA LEU A 349 6.87 2.09 -14.52
C LEU A 349 7.26 3.05 -15.64
N SER A 350 7.32 2.58 -16.89
CA SER A 350 7.77 3.34 -18.07
C SER A 350 9.20 3.90 -17.95
N ALA A 351 9.97 3.44 -16.96
CA ALA A 351 11.35 3.79 -16.70
C ALA A 351 12.01 2.69 -15.84
N SER A 352 13.34 2.63 -15.86
CA SER A 352 14.10 1.66 -15.06
C SER A 352 14.49 2.26 -13.73
N PHE A 353 14.24 1.52 -12.65
CA PHE A 353 14.65 1.87 -11.29
C PHE A 353 15.34 0.66 -10.68
N GLU A 354 16.51 0.87 -10.09
CA GLU A 354 17.27 -0.22 -9.46
C GLU A 354 16.48 -0.79 -8.26
N PRO A 355 16.13 -2.09 -8.27
CA PRO A 355 15.45 -2.73 -7.15
C PRO A 355 16.27 -2.66 -5.87
N LEU A 356 15.60 -2.40 -4.75
CA LEU A 356 16.23 -2.41 -3.44
C LEU A 356 16.59 -3.84 -3.01
N PRO A 357 17.73 -4.04 -2.32
CA PRO A 357 18.18 -5.37 -1.88
C PRO A 357 17.43 -5.88 -0.63
N ILE A 358 16.12 -5.60 -0.53
CA ILE A 358 15.29 -5.89 0.65
C ILE A 358 14.45 -7.16 0.53
N LEU A 359 14.14 -7.60 -0.69
CA LEU A 359 13.38 -8.84 -0.93
C LEU A 359 14.24 -9.92 -1.57
N VAL A 360 14.02 -11.17 -1.15
CA VAL A 360 14.65 -12.35 -1.75
C VAL A 360 14.18 -12.59 -3.17
#